data_AF-A0A949TQS8-F1
#
_entry.id   AF-A0A949TQS8-F1
#
_cell.length_a   1.000
_cell.length_b   1.000
_cell.length_c   1.000
_cell.angle_alpha   90.00
_cell.angle_beta   90.00
_cell.angle_gamma   90.00
#
_symmetry.space_group_name_H-M   'P 1'
#
loop_
_entity.id
_entity.type
_entity.pdbx_description
1 polymer ?
#
loop_
_entity_poly.entity_id
_entity_poly.type
_entity_poly.pdbx_seq_one_letter_code
_entity_poly.pdbx_strand_id
1 'polypeptide(L)'
;MLQLLLLTARSDDEVKSRLKIWVIEKNIFMFLNCEEIDLQVCADRRRIEQVITNILSNSIRHTNINGYIQINVIRKAANAYISIENSGEHIPQEDLIRI
;
A
#
# COMPACT_ATOMS: atom_id res chain seq x y z
N MET A 1 -9.44 -9.50 1.80
CA MET A 1 -9.04 -8.57 2.87
C MET A 1 -7.76 -8.98 3.61
N LEU A 2 -7.54 -10.25 3.99
CA LEU A 2 -6.24 -10.72 4.52
C LEU A 2 -5.21 -11.14 3.44
N GLN A 3 -5.66 -11.36 2.20
CA GLN A 3 -4.80 -11.88 1.12
C GLN A 3 -3.74 -10.89 0.60
N LEU A 4 -3.95 -9.57 0.75
CA LEU A 4 -2.94 -8.60 0.32
C LEU A 4 -1.72 -8.58 1.26
N LEU A 5 -1.89 -9.03 2.51
CA LEU A 5 -0.82 -9.13 3.51
C LEU A 5 0.07 -10.37 3.27
N LEU A 6 -0.45 -11.39 2.55
CA LEU A 6 0.18 -12.71 2.37
C LEU A 6 0.90 -12.88 1.04
N LEU A 7 0.80 -11.92 0.11
CA LEU A 7 1.38 -12.05 -1.23
C LEU A 7 2.90 -11.84 -1.30
N THR A 8 3.56 -11.46 -0.20
CA THR A 8 4.99 -11.12 -0.22
C THR A 8 5.90 -12.36 -0.17
N ALA A 9 6.22 -12.92 -1.33
CA ALA A 9 7.19 -14.00 -1.45
C ALA A 9 8.61 -13.45 -1.66
N ARG A 10 9.44 -13.68 -0.62
CA ARG A 10 10.91 -13.54 -0.48
C ARG A 10 11.45 -12.23 0.13
N SER A 11 12.18 -12.47 1.24
CA SER A 11 13.17 -11.64 1.93
C SER A 11 12.61 -10.61 2.94
N ASP A 12 13.11 -10.70 4.19
CA ASP A 12 12.82 -9.91 5.41
C ASP A 12 11.53 -10.20 6.20
N ASP A 13 11.53 -11.32 6.93
CA ASP A 13 10.52 -11.66 7.93
C ASP A 13 10.43 -10.65 9.11
N GLU A 14 11.54 -9.98 9.45
CA GLU A 14 11.58 -9.02 10.56
C GLU A 14 10.82 -7.73 10.23
N VAL A 15 11.06 -7.16 9.04
CA VAL A 15 10.37 -5.94 8.58
C VAL A 15 8.87 -6.18 8.51
N LYS A 16 8.45 -7.34 7.97
CA LYS A 16 7.04 -7.73 7.89
C LYS A 16 6.40 -7.85 9.27
N SER A 17 7.12 -8.43 10.22
CA SER A 17 6.66 -8.56 11.60
C SER A 17 6.47 -7.19 12.25
N ARG A 18 7.42 -6.27 12.04
CA ARG A 18 7.32 -4.89 12.54
C ARG A 18 6.17 -4.10 11.92
N LEU A 19 5.90 -4.27 10.62
CA LEU A 19 4.75 -3.63 9.98
C LEU A 19 3.43 -4.13 10.56
N LYS A 20 3.29 -5.44 10.80
CA LYS A 20 2.10 -6.01 11.46
C LYS A 20 1.90 -5.43 12.86
N ILE A 21 2.98 -5.34 13.63
CA ILE A 21 2.97 -4.73 14.96
C ILE A 21 2.45 -3.30 14.88
N TRP A 22 2.98 -2.47 13.97
CA TRP A 22 2.54 -1.08 13.83
C TRP A 22 1.09 -0.93 13.41
N VAL A 23 0.57 -1.79 12.53
CA VAL A 23 -0.86 -1.75 12.16
C VAL A 23 -1.75 -1.95 13.39
N ILE A 24 -1.36 -2.86 14.28
CA ILE A 24 -2.09 -3.16 15.52
C ILE A 24 -1.90 -2.04 16.55
N GLU A 25 -0.66 -1.67 16.85
CA GLU A 25 -0.32 -0.66 17.87
C GLU A 25 -0.90 0.71 17.54
N LYS A 26 -0.85 1.11 16.26
CA LYS A 26 -1.42 2.36 15.79
C LYS A 26 -2.90 2.23 15.45
N ASN A 27 -3.52 1.06 15.57
CA ASN A 27 -4.92 0.83 15.22
C ASN A 27 -5.30 1.41 13.83
N ILE A 28 -4.55 1.00 12.80
CA ILE A 28 -4.71 1.55 11.44
C ILE A 28 -5.88 0.86 10.74
N PHE A 29 -6.82 1.67 10.24
CA PHE A 29 -7.93 1.20 9.41
C PHE A 29 -7.51 1.12 7.95
N MET A 30 -7.78 0.00 7.28
CA MET A 30 -7.45 -0.19 5.86
C MET A 30 -8.72 -0.37 5.03
N PHE A 31 -8.83 0.42 3.97
CA PHE A 31 -9.94 0.39 3.02
C PHE A 31 -9.44 0.04 1.63
N LEU A 32 -10.05 -0.97 1.00
CA LEU A 32 -9.80 -1.32 -0.40
C LEU A 32 -11.07 -1.04 -1.20
N ASN A 33 -10.99 -0.08 -2.11
CA ASN A 33 -12.02 0.19 -3.10
C ASN A 33 -11.54 -0.31 -4.46
N CYS A 34 -12.25 -1.28 -5.03
CA CYS A 34 -11.94 -1.85 -6.34
C CYS A 34 -13.26 -2.03 -7.08
N GLU A 35 -13.49 -1.22 -8.11
CA GLU A 35 -14.76 -1.23 -8.85
C GLU A 35 -14.92 -2.51 -9.70
N GLU A 36 -13.80 -3.06 -10.20
CA GLU A 36 -13.78 -4.28 -11.00
C GLU A 36 -13.15 -5.44 -10.21
N ILE A 37 -13.95 -6.47 -9.92
CA ILE A 37 -13.50 -7.63 -9.12
C ILE A 37 -12.49 -8.52 -9.88
N ASP A 38 -12.50 -8.48 -11.22
CA ASP A 38 -11.63 -9.30 -12.10
C ASP A 38 -10.78 -8.45 -13.05
N LEU A 39 -10.14 -7.41 -12.49
CA LEU A 39 -9.22 -6.54 -13.23
C LEU A 39 -7.93 -7.29 -13.58
N GLN A 40 -7.77 -7.66 -14.84
CA GLN A 40 -6.55 -8.26 -15.38
C GLN A 40 -5.66 -7.20 -16.06
N VAL A 41 -4.35 -7.28 -15.81
CA VAL A 41 -3.33 -6.39 -16.38
C VAL A 41 -2.12 -7.19 -16.88
N CYS A 42 -1.48 -6.72 -17.96
CA CYS A 42 -0.20 -7.26 -18.42
C CYS A 42 0.94 -6.47 -17.77
N ALA A 43 1.62 -7.06 -16.79
CA ALA A 43 2.73 -6.43 -16.07
C ALA A 43 3.71 -7.46 -15.50
N ASP A 44 4.92 -7.02 -15.16
CA ASP A 44 5.84 -7.82 -14.35
C ASP A 44 5.33 -7.89 -12.91
N ARG A 45 4.76 -9.04 -12.56
CA ARG A 45 4.19 -9.29 -11.23
C ARG A 45 5.15 -8.95 -10.09
N ARG A 46 6.44 -9.28 -10.21
CA ARG A 46 7.42 -9.05 -9.12
C ARG A 46 7.69 -7.57 -8.94
N ARG A 47 7.83 -6.83 -10.05
CA ARG A 47 8.06 -5.38 -9.99
C ARG A 47 6.84 -4.65 -9.41
N ILE A 48 5.63 -5.03 -9.82
CA ILE A 48 4.40 -4.46 -9.26
C ILE A 48 4.26 -4.75 -7.77
N GLU A 49 4.51 -5.99 -7.35
CA GLU A 49 4.49 -6.38 -5.94
C GLU A 49 5.50 -5.56 -5.11
N GLN A 50 6.71 -5.36 -5.63
CA GLN A 50 7.73 -4.54 -4.98
C GLN A 50 7.29 -3.09 -4.82
N VAL A 51 6.75 -2.47 -5.88
CA VAL A 51 6.27 -1.09 -5.85
C VAL A 51 5.13 -0.92 -4.84
N ILE A 52 4.13 -1.80 -4.90
CA ILE A 52 2.98 -1.76 -3.97
C ILE A 52 3.47 -1.94 -2.52
N THR A 53 4.39 -2.87 -2.27
CA THR A 53 4.95 -3.11 -0.93
C THR A 53 5.68 -1.89 -0.40
N ASN A 54 6.50 -1.23 -1.23
CA ASN A 54 7.22 -0.03 -0.83
C ASN A 54 6.27 1.09 -0.42
N ILE A 55 5.24 1.36 -1.23
CA ILE A 55 4.26 2.41 -0.95
C ILE A 55 3.44 2.08 0.30
N LEU A 56 2.97 0.84 0.45
CA LEU A 56 2.22 0.42 1.64
C LEU A 56 3.07 0.47 2.91
N SER A 57 4.35 0.07 2.83
CA SER A 57 5.24 0.14 3.99
C SER A 57 5.46 1.58 4.44
N ASN A 58 5.61 2.53 3.50
CA ASN A 58 5.67 3.96 3.79
C ASN A 58 4.36 4.44 4.41
N SER A 59 3.23 4.05 3.82
CA SER A 59 1.91 4.41 4.32
C SER A 59 1.73 3.98 5.79
N ILE A 60 2.08 2.74 6.14
CA ILE A 60 1.99 2.23 7.53
C ILE A 60 2.94 3.00 8.47
N ARG A 61 4.18 3.27 8.02
CA ARG A 61 5.17 4.03 8.80
C ARG A 61 4.68 5.42 9.16
N HIS A 62 4.07 6.11 8.21
CA HIS A 62 3.69 7.52 8.34
C HIS A 62 2.22 7.73 8.71
N THR A 63 1.42 6.67 8.89
CA THR A 63 0.05 6.80 9.41
C THR A 63 0.07 7.06 10.92
N ASN A 64 -0.83 7.95 11.35
CA ASN A 64 -1.06 8.31 12.74
C ASN A 64 -1.79 7.19 13.52
N ILE A 65 -1.79 7.27 14.85
CA ILE A 65 -2.61 6.39 15.69
C ILE A 65 -4.10 6.64 15.41
N ASN A 66 -4.88 5.56 15.29
CA ASN A 66 -6.27 5.53 14.83
C ASN A 66 -6.47 6.09 13.41
N GLY A 67 -5.39 6.17 12.61
CA GLY A 67 -5.43 6.66 11.24
C GLY A 67 -5.93 5.62 10.24
N TYR A 68 -5.95 6.00 8.96
CA TYR A 68 -6.38 5.13 7.89
C TYR A 68 -5.41 5.08 6.71
N ILE A 69 -5.50 3.99 5.95
CA ILE A 69 -4.91 3.82 4.62
C ILE A 69 -6.04 3.45 3.66
N GLN A 70 -6.18 4.21 2.58
CA GLN A 70 -7.15 3.97 1.52
C GLN A 70 -6.43 3.54 0.24
N ILE A 71 -6.83 2.39 -0.29
CA ILE A 71 -6.33 1.83 -1.55
C ILE A 71 -7.48 1.88 -2.54
N ASN A 72 -7.33 2.63 -3.62
CA ASN A 72 -8.30 2.64 -4.72
C ASN A 72 -7.69 2.02 -5.97
N VAL A 73 -8.45 1.16 -6.62
CA VAL A 73 -8.07 0.51 -7.87
C VAL A 73 -9.18 0.78 -8.89
N ILE A 74 -8.84 1.48 -9.96
CA ILE A 74 -9.79 1.86 -11.01
C ILE A 74 -9.20 1.56 -12.38
N ARG A 75 -10.04 1.09 -13.30
CA ARG A 75 -9.68 1.00 -14.72
C ARG A 75 -9.96 2.35 -15.38
N LYS A 76 -9.01 2.86 -16.14
CA LYS A 76 -9.24 3.96 -17.09
C LYS A 76 -8.70 3.56 -18.46
N ALA A 77 -9.62 3.39 -19.41
CA ALA A 77 -9.34 2.86 -20.73
C ALA A 77 -8.54 1.53 -20.66
N ALA A 78 -7.36 1.48 -21.27
CA ALA A 78 -6.52 0.28 -21.31
C ALA A 78 -5.66 0.07 -20.05
N ASN A 79 -5.68 1.01 -19.09
CA ASN A 79 -4.77 1.01 -17.95
C ASN A 79 -5.52 0.80 -16.63
N ALA A 80 -4.84 0.18 -15.67
CA ALA A 80 -5.23 0.17 -14.26
C ALA A 80 -4.50 1.30 -13.52
N TYR A 81 -5.22 2.00 -12.66
CA TYR A 81 -4.70 3.03 -11.78
C TYR A 81 -4.89 2.57 -10.35
N ILE A 82 -3.80 2.59 -9.58
CA ILE A 82 -3.78 2.27 -8.16
C ILE A 82 -3.37 3.54 -7.42
N SER A 83 -4.19 3.98 -6.47
CA SER A 83 -3.83 5.06 -5.54
C SER A 83 -3.78 4.50 -4.13
N ILE A 84 -2.73 4.84 -3.39
CA ILE A 84 -2.61 4.52 -1.96
C ILE A 84 -2.46 5.84 -1.23
N GLU A 85 -3.39 6.12 -0.34
CA GLU A 85 -3.44 7.33 0.48
C GLU A 85 -3.44 6.95 1.95
N ASN A 86 -2.82 7.76 2.81
CA ASN A 86 -2.82 7.54 4.24
C ASN A 86 -3.05 8.84 5.02
N SER A 87 -3.67 8.75 6.20
CA SER A 87 -4.02 9.90 7.05
C SER A 87 -2.84 10.44 7.88
N GLY A 88 -1.64 10.40 7.31
CA GLY A 88 -0.38 10.76 7.94
C GLY A 88 0.04 12.21 7.74
N GLU A 89 1.26 12.52 8.16
CA GLU A 89 1.88 13.81 7.85
C GLU A 89 2.12 13.97 6.35
N HIS A 90 2.00 15.21 5.87
CA HIS A 90 2.35 15.54 4.50
C HIS A 90 3.85 15.36 4.27
N ILE A 91 4.21 14.82 3.09
CA ILE A 91 5.59 14.78 2.65
C ILE A 91 6.05 16.25 2.46
N PRO A 92 7.12 16.69 3.12
CA PRO A 92 7.67 18.02 2.90
C PRO A 92 7.95 18.27 1.41
N GLN A 93 7.69 19.49 0.93
CA GLN A 93 7.88 19.82 -0.50
C GLN A 93 9.30 19.55 -0.99
N GLU A 94 10.29 19.66 -0.11
CA GLU A 94 11.71 19.41 -0.37
C GLU A 94 12.01 17.92 -0.68
N ASP A 95 11.23 17.00 -0.10
CA ASP A 95 11.40 15.56 -0.28
C ASP A 95 10.67 15.03 -1.52
N LEU A 96 9.72 15.77 -2.07
CA LEU A 96 9.00 15.42 -3.30
C LEU A 96 9.90 15.44 -4.55
N ILE A 97 11.08 16.06 -4.47
CA ILE A 97 12.01 16.23 -5.60
C ILE A 97 12.78 14.92 -5.91
N ARG A 98 12.67 13.88 -5.07
CA ARG A 98 13.52 12.67 -5.11
C ARG A 98 12.84 11.38 -5.61
N ILE A 99 11.64 11.43 -6.20
CA ILE A 99 10.88 10.24 -6.62
C ILE A 99 10.96 10.02 -8.13
#